data_AF-A0A923Q7N4-F1
#
_entry.id   AF-A0A923Q7N4-F1
#
_cell.length_a   1.000
_cell.length_b   1.000
_cell.length_c   1.000
_cell.angle_alpha   90.00
_cell.angle_beta   90.00
_cell.angle_gamma   90.00
#
_symmetry.space_group_name_H-M   'P 1'
#
loop_
_entity.id
_entity.type
_entity.pdbx_description
1 polymer ?
#
loop_
_entity_poly.entity_id
_entity_poly.type
_entity_poly.pdbx_seq_one_letter_code
_entity_poly.pdbx_strand_id
1 'polypeptide(L)'
;MRTEVLRELSRARTPVARLRSRTTAAATAGIGVAALAASSIAGLGGADLQSGGYVVPGTGGGLDEFVTGPGGGLAPFLAQAGLRPGAVLAAVLLVVPFAALAAQALRVGSLSQQREAAQLALSGATPTDLRRLRRSRAARAFGIGGLIAGPAYLLLWLLLGRALPFGSRLLPALQGWMLLMWPAVAAGLWLLGAAVAGRRRAAVAPLAGTTSPDTPPSAARVWLSAAATVLLPVAAFQISVDGGLLALALLLEGLLLLAVVSGVVARGAARTTPLSDEAGGRRAAGRARRRLVAGRLSRDPAVAVLAAAQRRGSPRAAGAVAGVLFVCGLSFGVEAVLVADVLTPDEGMGQSNLFFYVGGALLAGIIGITAAVVALLALALSLTDHLLGARRAVASTAALG
;
A
#
# COMPACT_ATOMS: atom_id res chain seq x y z
N MET A 1 15.33 -17.09 -24.92
CA MET A 1 16.06 -17.36 -23.66
C MET A 1 15.46 -18.57 -22.95
N ARG A 2 16.24 -19.62 -22.62
CA ARG A 2 15.75 -20.82 -21.93
C ARG A 2 15.24 -20.49 -20.51
N THR A 3 14.23 -21.21 -20.03
CA THR A 3 13.57 -20.99 -18.73
C THR A 3 14.53 -21.10 -17.55
N GLU A 4 15.54 -21.98 -17.64
CA GLU A 4 16.60 -22.13 -16.64
C GLU A 4 17.47 -20.89 -16.51
N VAL A 5 17.92 -20.33 -17.62
CA VAL A 5 18.72 -19.09 -17.63
C VAL A 5 17.92 -17.93 -17.04
N LEU A 6 16.62 -17.84 -17.36
CA LEU A 6 15.72 -16.86 -16.74
C LEU A 6 15.61 -17.08 -15.22
N ARG A 7 15.50 -18.33 -14.76
CA ARG A 7 15.44 -18.67 -13.34
C ARG A 7 16.73 -18.28 -12.63
N GLU A 8 17.88 -18.47 -13.26
CA GLU A 8 19.18 -18.17 -12.68
C GLU A 8 19.49 -16.67 -12.66
N LEU A 9 19.19 -15.94 -13.74
CA LEU A 9 19.28 -14.48 -13.77
C LEU A 9 18.23 -13.82 -12.86
N SER A 10 17.12 -14.48 -12.54
CA SER A 10 16.14 -13.92 -11.61
C SER A 10 16.63 -13.87 -10.15
N ARG A 11 17.68 -14.62 -9.79
CA ARG A 11 18.21 -14.66 -8.42
C ARG A 11 18.90 -13.33 -8.08
N ALA A 12 18.58 -12.78 -6.91
CA ALA A 12 19.18 -11.54 -6.43
C ALA A 12 20.65 -11.77 -6.02
N ARG A 13 21.59 -11.39 -6.89
CA ARG A 13 23.04 -11.55 -6.64
C ARG A 13 23.63 -10.39 -5.85
N THR A 14 23.16 -9.16 -6.07
CA THR A 14 23.68 -7.98 -5.39
C THR A 14 23.00 -7.76 -4.03
N PRO A 15 23.70 -7.20 -3.01
CA PRO A 15 23.10 -6.90 -1.71
C PRO A 15 21.89 -5.97 -1.84
N VAL A 16 21.93 -4.98 -2.73
CA VAL A 16 20.81 -4.08 -3.02
C VAL A 16 19.61 -4.83 -3.59
N ALA A 17 19.82 -5.77 -4.51
CA ALA A 17 18.73 -6.58 -5.06
C ALA A 17 18.10 -7.48 -3.98
N ARG A 18 18.91 -8.02 -3.06
CA ARG A 18 18.44 -8.84 -1.93
C ARG A 18 17.61 -8.00 -0.96
N LEU A 19 18.12 -6.86 -0.52
CA LEU A 19 17.40 -5.92 0.36
C LEU A 19 16.05 -5.56 -0.26
N ARG A 20 16.05 -5.16 -1.52
CA ARG A 20 14.83 -4.85 -2.24
C ARG A 20 13.85 -6.03 -2.24
N SER A 21 14.29 -7.21 -2.67
CA SER A 21 13.41 -8.38 -2.75
C SER A 21 12.80 -8.73 -1.39
N ARG A 22 13.58 -8.59 -0.30
CA ARG A 22 13.12 -8.79 1.08
C ARG A 22 12.12 -7.71 1.51
N THR A 23 12.41 -6.43 1.26
CA THR A 23 11.48 -5.33 1.58
C THR A 23 10.18 -5.42 0.80
N THR A 24 10.22 -5.80 -0.49
CA THR A 24 9.02 -6.03 -1.29
C THR A 24 8.24 -7.22 -0.74
N ALA A 25 8.92 -8.34 -0.45
CA ALA A 25 8.27 -9.52 0.12
C ALA A 25 7.64 -9.24 1.50
N ALA A 26 8.33 -8.49 2.38
CA ALA A 26 7.81 -8.10 3.68
C ALA A 26 6.59 -7.17 3.55
N ALA A 27 6.65 -6.17 2.67
CA ALA A 27 5.52 -5.30 2.40
C ALA A 27 4.31 -6.09 1.86
N THR A 28 4.53 -7.01 0.92
CA THR A 28 3.46 -7.83 0.36
C THR A 28 2.94 -8.88 1.33
N ALA A 29 3.76 -9.35 2.28
CA ALA A 29 3.30 -10.16 3.39
C ALA A 29 2.33 -9.37 4.27
N GLY A 30 2.63 -8.09 4.57
CA GLY A 30 1.71 -7.19 5.25
C GLY A 30 0.37 -7.03 4.54
N ILE A 31 0.38 -6.87 3.20
CA ILE A 31 -0.85 -6.86 2.38
C ILE A 31 -1.64 -8.17 2.56
N GLY A 32 -0.96 -9.32 2.49
CA GLY A 32 -1.60 -10.62 2.62
C GLY A 32 -2.20 -10.85 4.02
N VAL A 33 -1.48 -10.46 5.07
CA VAL A 33 -1.97 -10.55 6.46
C VAL A 33 -3.21 -9.68 6.66
N ALA A 34 -3.17 -8.44 6.16
CA ALA A 34 -4.32 -7.52 6.22
C ALA A 34 -5.53 -8.09 5.48
N ALA A 35 -5.33 -8.66 4.28
CA ALA A 35 -6.40 -9.29 3.52
C ALA A 35 -6.98 -10.52 4.23
N LEU A 36 -6.13 -11.40 4.79
CA LEU A 36 -6.58 -12.57 5.55
C LEU A 36 -7.34 -12.17 6.82
N ALA A 37 -6.89 -11.13 7.52
CA ALA A 37 -7.60 -10.57 8.67
C ALA A 37 -8.98 -10.03 8.28
N ALA A 38 -9.05 -9.21 7.23
CA ALA A 38 -10.31 -8.68 6.71
C ALA A 38 -11.28 -9.80 6.31
N SER A 39 -10.82 -10.80 5.57
CA SER A 39 -11.63 -11.97 5.21
C SER A 39 -12.08 -12.74 6.44
N SER A 40 -11.22 -12.94 7.44
CA SER A 40 -11.59 -13.70 8.65
C SER A 40 -12.70 -13.03 9.44
N ILE A 41 -12.65 -11.70 9.55
CA ILE A 41 -13.69 -10.90 10.23
C ILE A 41 -14.98 -10.92 9.39
N ALA A 42 -14.87 -10.78 8.08
CA ALA A 42 -16.02 -10.81 7.17
C ALA A 42 -16.73 -12.17 7.14
N GLY A 43 -15.98 -13.27 7.29
CA GLY A 43 -16.51 -14.63 7.30
C GLY A 43 -17.27 -15.02 8.56
N LEU A 44 -17.33 -14.14 9.57
CA LEU A 44 -18.12 -14.39 10.78
C LEU A 44 -19.62 -14.44 10.44
N GLY A 45 -20.18 -15.65 10.35
CA GLY A 45 -21.61 -15.85 10.13
C GLY A 45 -22.46 -15.36 11.31
N GLY A 46 -23.76 -15.14 11.07
CA GLY A 46 -24.72 -14.83 12.13
C GLY A 46 -24.95 -15.98 13.11
N ALA A 47 -24.80 -17.23 12.66
CA ALA A 47 -24.98 -18.43 13.49
C ALA A 47 -23.87 -18.62 14.55
N ASP A 48 -22.65 -18.19 14.26
CA ASP A 48 -21.51 -18.25 15.20
C ASP A 48 -21.66 -17.25 16.36
N LEU A 49 -22.54 -16.26 16.22
CA LEU A 49 -22.79 -15.24 17.25
C LEU A 49 -23.79 -15.68 18.32
N GLN A 50 -24.73 -16.55 17.96
CA GLN A 50 -25.84 -16.93 18.84
C GLN A 50 -25.51 -18.11 19.77
N SER A 51 -24.44 -18.86 19.49
CA SER A 51 -24.18 -20.17 20.09
C SER A 51 -23.16 -20.18 21.25
N GLY A 52 -22.57 -19.03 21.61
CA GLY A 52 -21.47 -18.96 22.58
C GLY A 52 -21.85 -18.34 23.93
N GLY A 53 -22.70 -19.00 24.72
CA GLY A 53 -22.77 -18.71 26.16
C GLY A 53 -21.55 -19.26 26.88
N TYR A 54 -20.91 -18.48 27.75
CA TYR A 54 -19.83 -18.97 28.62
C TYR A 54 -20.22 -18.79 30.08
N VAL A 55 -19.96 -19.82 30.89
CA VAL A 55 -20.17 -19.78 32.34
C VAL A 55 -18.93 -19.15 32.95
N VAL A 56 -19.08 -17.96 33.54
CA VAL A 56 -18.04 -17.37 34.39
C VAL A 56 -18.14 -18.10 35.74
N PRO A 57 -17.11 -18.80 36.21
CA PRO A 57 -17.16 -19.44 37.53
C PRO A 57 -17.34 -18.36 38.58
N GLY A 58 -18.54 -18.29 39.17
CA GLY A 58 -18.89 -17.25 40.12
C GLY A 58 -17.99 -17.29 41.35
N THR A 59 -17.35 -16.17 41.67
CA THR A 59 -16.75 -15.92 42.99
C THR A 59 -17.87 -15.73 44.01
N GLY A 60 -18.41 -16.85 44.51
CA GLY A 60 -19.18 -16.92 45.75
C GLY A 60 -20.59 -16.36 45.69
N GLY A 61 -21.56 -17.15 45.20
CA GLY A 61 -22.96 -16.75 45.31
C GLY A 61 -24.02 -17.61 44.60
N GLY A 62 -23.81 -18.91 44.39
CA GLY A 62 -24.88 -19.89 44.12
C GLY A 62 -25.77 -19.73 42.87
N LEU A 63 -25.66 -18.64 42.12
CA LEU A 63 -26.31 -18.44 40.83
C LEU A 63 -25.19 -18.30 39.81
N ASP A 64 -24.98 -19.34 39.01
CA ASP A 64 -24.21 -19.24 37.77
C ASP A 64 -24.97 -18.24 36.88
N GLU A 65 -24.59 -16.97 36.97
CA GLU A 65 -25.06 -15.96 36.05
C GLU A 65 -24.49 -16.34 34.68
N PHE A 66 -25.33 -16.99 33.87
CA PHE A 66 -25.07 -17.20 32.45
C PHE A 66 -25.03 -15.82 31.80
N VAL A 67 -23.88 -15.15 31.90
CA VAL A 67 -23.57 -14.00 31.06
C VAL A 67 -23.33 -14.58 29.67
N THR A 68 -24.41 -14.70 28.90
CA THR A 68 -24.36 -14.92 27.46
C THR A 68 -23.73 -13.69 26.82
N GLY A 69 -22.40 -13.60 26.90
CA GLY A 69 -21.63 -12.60 26.18
C GLY A 69 -21.67 -12.94 24.69
N PRO A 70 -22.26 -12.09 23.83
CA PRO A 70 -22.40 -12.41 22.41
C PRO A 70 -21.03 -12.64 21.76
N GLY A 71 -20.89 -13.72 20.98
CA GLY A 71 -19.80 -13.87 20.01
C GLY A 71 -18.52 -14.59 20.45
N GLY A 72 -18.57 -15.58 21.34
CA GLY A 72 -17.45 -16.53 21.52
C GLY A 72 -16.15 -15.92 22.10
N GLY A 73 -16.28 -14.85 22.89
CA GLY A 73 -15.15 -14.16 23.53
C GLY A 73 -14.43 -13.17 22.63
N LEU A 74 -15.01 -12.81 21.48
CA LEU A 74 -14.57 -11.68 20.66
C LEU A 74 -14.76 -10.33 21.36
N ALA A 75 -14.00 -9.33 20.92
CA ALA A 75 -14.25 -7.95 21.31
C ALA A 75 -15.67 -7.51 20.90
N PRO A 76 -16.38 -6.69 21.69
CA PRO A 76 -17.81 -6.48 21.47
C PRO A 76 -18.12 -5.78 20.15
N PHE A 77 -17.20 -4.97 19.62
CA PHE A 77 -17.34 -4.35 18.29
C PHE A 77 -17.22 -5.35 17.11
N LEU A 78 -16.62 -6.52 17.33
CA LEU A 78 -16.61 -7.63 16.36
C LEU A 78 -17.82 -8.54 16.57
N ALA A 79 -18.33 -8.63 17.80
CA ALA A 79 -19.52 -9.41 18.10
C ALA A 79 -20.79 -8.76 17.52
N GLN A 80 -20.88 -7.44 17.53
CA GLN A 80 -22.07 -6.72 17.02
C GLN A 80 -22.06 -6.61 15.49
N ALA A 81 -23.08 -7.19 14.85
CA ALA A 81 -23.20 -7.23 13.39
C ALA A 81 -23.11 -5.85 12.72
N GLY A 82 -23.63 -4.79 13.37
CA GLY A 82 -23.60 -3.43 12.85
C GLY A 82 -22.21 -2.78 12.81
N LEU A 83 -21.25 -3.24 13.62
CA LEU A 83 -19.93 -2.62 13.76
C LEU A 83 -18.80 -3.39 13.08
N ARG A 84 -19.01 -4.68 12.81
CA ARG A 84 -18.10 -5.52 12.01
C ARG A 84 -17.62 -4.89 10.71
N PRO A 85 -18.47 -4.20 9.92
CA PRO A 85 -18.03 -3.57 8.68
C PRO A 85 -16.88 -2.60 8.89
N GLY A 86 -16.90 -1.83 10.00
CA GLY A 86 -15.82 -0.90 10.34
C GLY A 86 -14.49 -1.60 10.62
N ALA A 87 -14.52 -2.78 11.26
CA ALA A 87 -13.30 -3.55 11.52
C ALA A 87 -12.74 -4.19 10.24
N VAL A 88 -13.62 -4.68 9.36
CA VAL A 88 -13.22 -5.15 8.01
C VAL A 88 -12.59 -4.00 7.22
N LEU A 89 -13.23 -2.82 7.24
CA LEU A 89 -12.75 -1.61 6.59
C LEU A 89 -11.35 -1.22 7.10
N ALA A 90 -11.15 -1.21 8.41
CA ALA A 90 -9.87 -0.90 9.03
C ALA A 90 -8.77 -1.87 8.60
N ALA A 91 -9.06 -3.18 8.54
CA ALA A 91 -8.14 -4.18 8.04
C ALA A 91 -7.82 -3.98 6.55
N VAL A 92 -8.80 -3.61 5.72
CA VAL A 92 -8.61 -3.30 4.30
C VAL A 92 -7.77 -2.02 4.12
N LEU A 93 -8.01 -0.97 4.91
CA LEU A 93 -7.22 0.27 4.87
C LEU A 93 -5.74 0.04 5.17
N LEU A 94 -5.42 -0.95 6.01
CA LEU A 94 -4.04 -1.34 6.30
C LEU A 94 -3.29 -1.82 5.04
N VAL A 95 -3.98 -2.27 3.99
CA VAL A 95 -3.37 -2.63 2.70
C VAL A 95 -2.69 -1.43 2.04
N VAL A 96 -3.22 -0.23 2.21
CA VAL A 96 -2.75 0.99 1.55
C VAL A 96 -1.29 1.33 1.90
N PRO A 97 -0.90 1.47 3.18
CA PRO A 97 0.50 1.75 3.54
C PRO A 97 1.45 0.62 3.10
N PHE A 98 1.05 -0.64 3.20
CA PHE A 98 1.87 -1.75 2.72
C PHE A 98 2.03 -1.76 1.19
N ALA A 99 0.98 -1.41 0.44
CA ALA A 99 1.05 -1.25 -1.01
C ALA A 99 1.96 -0.09 -1.39
N ALA A 100 1.93 1.03 -0.65
CA ALA A 100 2.85 2.14 -0.82
C ALA A 100 4.30 1.70 -0.57
N LEU A 101 4.56 0.98 0.53
CA LEU A 101 5.89 0.42 0.82
C LEU A 101 6.36 -0.55 -0.26
N ALA A 102 5.48 -1.45 -0.74
CA ALA A 102 5.81 -2.37 -1.83
C ALA A 102 6.14 -1.61 -3.12
N ALA A 103 5.36 -0.59 -3.48
CA ALA A 103 5.60 0.24 -4.65
C ALA A 103 6.93 1.00 -4.57
N GLN A 104 7.28 1.49 -3.38
CA GLN A 104 8.55 2.18 -3.11
C GLN A 104 9.73 1.20 -3.12
N ALA A 105 9.61 0.05 -2.46
CA ALA A 105 10.61 -1.03 -2.53
C ALA A 105 10.88 -1.44 -4.00
N LEU A 106 9.85 -1.58 -4.83
CA LEU A 106 10.03 -1.86 -6.27
C LEU A 106 10.76 -0.75 -7.04
N ARG A 107 10.80 0.48 -6.54
CA ARG A 107 11.57 1.59 -7.14
C ARG A 107 13.01 1.61 -6.67
N VAL A 108 13.29 1.08 -5.47
CA VAL A 108 14.64 1.00 -4.92
C VAL A 108 15.57 0.29 -5.90
N GLY A 109 16.71 0.92 -6.17
CA GLY A 109 17.72 0.37 -7.08
C GLY A 109 17.31 0.32 -8.56
N SER A 110 16.30 1.08 -9.00
CA SER A 110 15.88 1.14 -10.41
C SER A 110 17.04 1.48 -11.38
N LEU A 111 17.98 2.33 -10.97
CA LEU A 111 19.18 2.65 -11.74
C LEU A 111 20.09 1.44 -11.94
N SER A 112 20.28 0.62 -10.91
CA SER A 112 21.08 -0.61 -11.03
C SER A 112 20.45 -1.58 -12.02
N GLN A 113 19.11 -1.66 -12.05
CA GLN A 113 18.38 -2.48 -13.02
C GLN A 113 18.44 -1.93 -14.44
N GLN A 114 18.48 -0.61 -14.60
CA GLN A 114 18.65 -0.01 -15.92
C GLN A 114 20.03 -0.34 -16.49
N ARG A 115 21.08 -0.27 -15.65
CA ARG A 115 22.45 -0.66 -16.04
C ARG A 115 22.55 -2.14 -16.38
N GLU A 116 22.00 -3.00 -15.53
CA GLU A 116 21.94 -4.45 -15.80
C GLU A 116 21.16 -4.74 -17.09
N ALA A 117 20.02 -4.08 -17.29
CA ALA A 117 19.23 -4.24 -18.50
C ALA A 117 19.96 -3.73 -19.75
N ALA A 118 20.74 -2.64 -19.65
CA ALA A 118 21.56 -2.12 -20.73
C ALA A 118 22.71 -3.08 -21.06
N GLN A 119 23.40 -3.62 -20.05
CA GLN A 119 24.43 -4.64 -20.24
C GLN A 119 23.87 -5.91 -20.90
N LEU A 120 22.71 -6.37 -20.45
CA LEU A 120 22.01 -7.50 -21.08
C LEU A 120 21.60 -7.18 -22.52
N ALA A 121 21.12 -5.97 -22.80
CA ALA A 121 20.79 -5.54 -24.16
C ALA A 121 22.04 -5.52 -25.06
N LEU A 122 23.20 -5.07 -24.56
CA LEU A 122 24.48 -5.12 -25.28
C LEU A 122 24.92 -6.56 -25.56
N SER A 123 24.56 -7.53 -24.70
CA SER A 123 24.78 -8.96 -24.95
C SER A 123 23.73 -9.61 -25.87
N GLY A 124 22.85 -8.83 -26.51
CA GLY A 124 21.82 -9.32 -27.43
C GLY A 124 20.48 -9.69 -26.81
N ALA A 125 20.23 -9.36 -25.53
CA ALA A 125 18.94 -9.62 -24.91
C ALA A 125 17.83 -8.73 -25.50
N THR A 126 16.72 -9.34 -25.89
CA THR A 126 15.59 -8.61 -26.48
C THR A 126 14.79 -7.82 -25.44
N PRO A 127 14.07 -6.74 -25.81
CA PRO A 127 13.18 -6.02 -24.91
C PRO A 127 12.06 -6.87 -24.30
N THR A 128 11.67 -7.97 -24.96
CA THR A 128 10.69 -8.93 -24.44
C THR A 128 11.30 -9.81 -23.36
N ASP A 129 12.56 -10.25 -23.50
CA ASP A 129 13.30 -10.98 -22.46
C ASP A 129 13.47 -10.13 -21.19
N LEU A 130 13.85 -8.85 -21.35
CA LEU A 130 13.98 -7.92 -20.23
C LEU A 130 12.64 -7.68 -19.50
N ARG A 131 11.52 -7.62 -20.25
CA ARG A 131 10.17 -7.52 -19.66
C ARG A 131 9.80 -8.79 -18.90
N ARG A 132 10.07 -9.98 -19.45
CA ARG A 132 9.84 -11.28 -18.79
C ARG A 132 10.66 -11.40 -17.51
N LEU A 133 11.94 -11.02 -17.54
CA LEU A 133 12.81 -11.02 -16.37
C LEU A 133 12.28 -10.10 -15.27
N ARG A 134 11.86 -8.88 -15.59
CA ARG A 134 11.26 -7.95 -14.60
C ARG A 134 9.96 -8.49 -14.00
N ARG A 135 9.07 -9.03 -14.83
CA ARG A 135 7.82 -9.67 -14.38
C ARG A 135 8.11 -10.81 -13.42
N SER A 136 9.02 -11.71 -13.78
CA SER A 136 9.37 -12.87 -12.94
C SER A 136 9.96 -12.45 -11.58
N ARG A 137 10.85 -11.44 -11.54
CA ARG A 137 11.45 -10.94 -10.29
C ARG A 137 10.40 -10.33 -9.35
N ALA A 138 9.49 -9.51 -9.88
CA ALA A 138 8.43 -8.90 -9.08
C ALA A 138 7.38 -9.93 -8.63
N ALA A 139 6.93 -10.80 -9.54
CA ALA A 139 5.98 -11.87 -9.22
C ALA A 139 6.54 -12.77 -8.12
N ARG A 140 7.83 -13.15 -8.21
CA ARG A 140 8.49 -13.96 -7.18
C ARG A 140 8.55 -13.26 -5.83
N ALA A 141 8.91 -11.97 -5.78
CA ALA A 141 8.95 -11.24 -4.51
C ALA A 141 7.56 -11.13 -3.87
N PHE A 142 6.53 -10.84 -4.65
CA PHE A 142 5.14 -10.78 -4.18
C PHE A 142 4.63 -12.16 -3.75
N GLY A 143 4.91 -13.21 -4.52
CA GLY A 143 4.52 -14.58 -4.19
C GLY A 143 5.18 -15.07 -2.91
N ILE A 144 6.48 -14.77 -2.69
CA ILE A 144 7.16 -15.08 -1.42
C ILE A 144 6.46 -14.35 -0.27
N GLY A 145 6.13 -13.07 -0.43
CA GLY A 145 5.40 -12.35 0.62
C GLY A 145 4.01 -12.91 0.88
N GLY A 146 3.27 -13.29 -0.17
CA GLY A 146 1.97 -13.95 -0.03
C GLY A 146 2.06 -15.31 0.67
N LEU A 147 3.11 -16.09 0.42
CA LEU A 147 3.38 -17.32 1.16
C LEU A 147 3.70 -17.03 2.64
N ILE A 148 4.50 -16.00 2.93
CA ILE A 148 4.81 -15.59 4.32
C ILE A 148 3.57 -15.07 5.06
N ALA A 149 2.58 -14.53 4.34
CA ALA A 149 1.37 -13.96 4.93
C ALA A 149 0.56 -14.96 5.76
N GLY A 150 0.51 -16.24 5.39
CA GLY A 150 -0.20 -17.28 6.15
C GLY A 150 0.40 -17.49 7.54
N PRO A 151 1.68 -17.89 7.66
CA PRO A 151 2.36 -18.00 8.95
C PRO A 151 2.36 -16.70 9.76
N ALA A 152 2.52 -15.54 9.11
CA ALA A 152 2.46 -14.25 9.78
C ALA A 152 1.05 -13.96 10.33
N TYR A 153 0.00 -14.32 9.60
CA TYR A 153 -1.38 -14.23 10.07
C TYR A 153 -1.64 -15.20 11.24
N LEU A 154 -1.11 -16.43 11.20
CA LEU A 154 -1.21 -17.37 12.32
C LEU A 154 -0.54 -16.83 13.59
N LEU A 155 0.63 -16.20 13.45
CA LEU A 155 1.30 -15.53 14.56
C LEU A 155 0.46 -14.36 15.09
N LEU A 156 -0.11 -13.55 14.19
CA LEU A 156 -1.03 -12.49 14.57
C LEU A 156 -2.27 -13.04 15.29
N TRP A 157 -2.83 -14.15 14.83
CA TRP A 157 -3.96 -14.83 15.46
C TRP A 157 -3.60 -15.39 16.84
N LEU A 158 -2.41 -15.95 17.03
CA LEU A 158 -1.94 -16.39 18.34
C LEU A 158 -1.85 -15.22 19.32
N LEU A 159 -1.32 -14.08 18.86
CA LEU A 159 -1.17 -12.88 19.68
C LEU A 159 -2.51 -12.20 19.97
N LEU A 160 -3.35 -11.97 18.95
CA LEU A 160 -4.56 -11.14 19.03
C LEU A 160 -5.86 -11.93 19.25
N GLY A 161 -5.86 -13.23 18.90
CA GLY A 161 -7.01 -14.12 19.01
C GLY A 161 -6.89 -15.07 20.20
N ARG A 162 -5.72 -15.68 20.43
CA ARG A 162 -5.56 -16.69 21.50
C ARG A 162 -5.01 -16.13 22.81
N ALA A 163 -4.01 -15.26 22.78
CA ALA A 163 -3.34 -14.75 23.98
C ALA A 163 -4.18 -13.72 24.75
N LEU A 164 -5.13 -13.05 24.06
CA LEU A 164 -6.00 -12.08 24.70
C LEU A 164 -7.12 -12.76 25.52
N PRO A 165 -7.48 -12.20 26.70
CA PRO A 165 -8.56 -12.71 27.51
C PRO A 165 -9.90 -12.65 26.77
N PHE A 166 -10.83 -13.51 27.17
CA PHE A 166 -12.18 -13.54 26.62
C PHE A 166 -12.83 -12.16 26.71
N GLY A 167 -13.50 -11.74 25.64
CA GLY A 167 -14.11 -10.41 25.52
C GLY A 167 -13.18 -9.34 24.94
N SER A 168 -11.89 -9.64 24.74
CA SER A 168 -10.93 -8.71 24.12
C SER A 168 -10.30 -9.23 22.83
N ARG A 169 -10.64 -10.44 22.39
CA ARG A 169 -10.05 -11.06 21.19
C ARG A 169 -10.39 -10.27 19.94
N LEU A 170 -9.37 -9.89 19.17
CA LEU A 170 -9.50 -9.05 17.99
C LEU A 170 -9.62 -9.84 16.69
N LEU A 171 -9.31 -11.14 16.74
CA LEU A 171 -9.41 -12.04 15.59
C LEU A 171 -10.32 -13.22 15.94
N PRO A 172 -11.20 -13.63 15.02
CA PRO A 172 -12.04 -14.81 15.20
C PRO A 172 -11.20 -16.09 15.25
N ALA A 173 -11.83 -17.18 15.72
CA ALA A 173 -11.23 -18.49 15.65
C ALA A 173 -10.87 -18.83 14.19
N LEU A 174 -9.80 -19.60 14.00
CA LEU A 174 -9.37 -20.05 12.67
C LEU A 174 -10.47 -20.88 12.01
N GLN A 175 -11.04 -20.36 10.93
CA GLN A 175 -12.07 -21.02 10.15
C GLN A 175 -11.42 -21.93 9.10
N GLY A 176 -12.00 -23.11 8.82
CA GLY A 176 -11.41 -24.09 7.91
C GLY A 176 -11.14 -23.55 6.50
N TRP A 177 -11.99 -22.64 5.99
CA TRP A 177 -11.80 -22.03 4.67
C TRP A 177 -10.58 -21.10 4.59
N MET A 178 -10.03 -20.65 5.73
CA MET A 178 -8.81 -19.84 5.74
C MET A 178 -7.61 -20.59 5.15
N LEU A 179 -7.61 -21.93 5.26
CA LEU A 179 -6.61 -22.80 4.65
C LEU A 179 -6.65 -22.70 3.11
N LEU A 180 -7.83 -22.50 2.51
CA LEU A 180 -8.01 -22.30 1.07
C LEU A 180 -7.79 -20.84 0.66
N MET A 181 -8.13 -19.87 1.52
CA MET A 181 -7.93 -18.45 1.20
C MET A 181 -6.47 -18.03 1.22
N TRP A 182 -5.62 -18.62 2.05
CA TRP A 182 -4.19 -18.33 2.04
C TRP A 182 -3.51 -18.56 0.68
N PRO A 183 -3.60 -19.74 0.02
CA PRO A 183 -3.03 -19.94 -1.30
C PRO A 183 -3.69 -19.05 -2.37
N ALA A 184 -4.99 -18.74 -2.24
CA ALA A 184 -5.66 -17.81 -3.14
C ALA A 184 -5.08 -16.38 -3.03
N VAL A 185 -4.87 -15.87 -1.82
CA VAL A 185 -4.21 -14.57 -1.57
C VAL A 185 -2.78 -14.59 -2.10
N ALA A 186 -2.03 -15.67 -1.87
CA ALA A 186 -0.66 -15.81 -2.37
C ALA A 186 -0.59 -15.79 -3.90
N ALA A 187 -1.51 -16.50 -4.57
CA ALA A 187 -1.64 -16.49 -6.03
C ALA A 187 -2.05 -15.10 -6.56
N GLY A 188 -3.01 -14.44 -5.91
CA GLY A 188 -3.44 -13.08 -6.25
C GLY A 188 -2.31 -12.07 -6.16
N LEU A 189 -1.50 -12.12 -5.09
CA LEU A 189 -0.33 -11.26 -4.94
C LEU A 189 0.75 -11.56 -5.99
N TRP A 190 0.99 -12.84 -6.31
CA TRP A 190 1.93 -13.22 -7.36
C TRP A 190 1.52 -12.63 -8.73
N LEU A 191 0.24 -12.75 -9.09
CA LEU A 191 -0.33 -12.16 -10.31
C LEU A 191 -0.24 -10.63 -10.30
N LEU A 192 -0.53 -10.00 -9.16
CA LEU A 192 -0.41 -8.55 -8.98
C LEU A 192 1.02 -8.08 -9.21
N GLY A 193 2.01 -8.77 -8.64
CA GLY A 193 3.43 -8.48 -8.84
C GLY A 193 3.83 -8.58 -10.32
N ALA A 194 3.36 -9.61 -11.03
CA ALA A 194 3.56 -9.77 -12.46
C ALA A 194 2.94 -8.61 -13.28
N ALA A 195 1.71 -8.22 -12.94
CA ALA A 195 0.98 -7.14 -13.61
C ALA A 195 1.63 -5.77 -13.39
N VAL A 196 2.00 -5.45 -12.15
CA VAL A 196 2.67 -4.19 -11.78
C VAL A 196 4.00 -4.05 -12.51
N ALA A 197 4.80 -5.12 -12.58
CA ALA A 197 6.05 -5.10 -13.33
C ALA A 197 5.84 -5.04 -14.85
N GLY A 198 4.77 -5.64 -15.36
CA GLY A 198 4.43 -5.62 -16.78
C GLY A 198 4.02 -4.26 -17.31
N ARG A 199 3.44 -3.40 -16.45
CA ARG A 199 3.03 -2.03 -16.81
C ARG A 199 4.17 -1.02 -16.81
N ARG A 200 5.28 -1.30 -16.10
CA ARG A 200 6.45 -0.42 -16.10
C ARG A 200 7.17 -0.52 -17.45
N ARG A 201 7.07 0.52 -18.27
CA ARG A 201 7.83 0.61 -19.54
C ARG A 201 9.31 0.43 -19.23
N ALA A 202 9.96 -0.47 -19.95
CA ALA A 202 11.41 -0.52 -19.93
C ALA A 202 11.90 0.72 -20.67
N ALA A 203 12.31 1.75 -19.92
CA ALA A 203 13.14 2.82 -20.43
C ALA A 203 14.50 2.20 -20.79
N VAL A 204 14.53 1.46 -21.89
CA VAL A 204 15.74 1.22 -22.65
C VAL A 204 15.84 2.47 -23.50
N ALA A 205 16.36 3.54 -22.91
CA ALA A 205 16.79 4.66 -23.72
C ALA A 205 17.94 4.12 -24.58
N PRO A 206 17.83 4.16 -25.91
CA PRO A 206 18.99 3.95 -26.75
C PRO A 206 20.04 4.97 -26.30
N LEU A 207 21.31 4.57 -26.17
CA LEU A 207 22.39 5.55 -26.00
C LEU A 207 22.46 6.53 -27.19
N ALA A 208 21.78 6.23 -28.30
CA ALA A 208 21.50 7.19 -29.37
C ALA A 208 20.44 8.18 -28.89
N GLY A 209 20.83 9.45 -28.68
CA GLY A 209 20.11 10.56 -28.03
C GLY A 209 18.76 11.00 -28.61
N THR A 210 17.97 10.09 -29.14
CA THR A 210 16.55 10.27 -29.40
C THR A 210 15.80 10.16 -28.08
N THR A 211 15.63 11.30 -27.42
CA THR A 211 14.67 11.43 -26.33
C THR A 211 13.28 11.19 -26.91
N SER A 212 12.85 9.93 -26.96
CA SER A 212 11.45 9.62 -27.27
C SER A 212 10.61 10.33 -26.19
N PRO A 213 9.69 11.22 -26.57
CA PRO A 213 8.88 11.92 -25.60
C PRO A 213 8.10 10.88 -24.82
N ASP A 214 8.36 10.82 -23.51
CA ASP A 214 7.55 10.05 -22.56
C ASP A 214 6.11 10.52 -22.72
N THR A 215 5.33 9.82 -23.54
CA THR A 215 3.89 10.04 -23.63
C THR A 215 3.34 9.76 -22.25
N PRO A 216 2.84 10.78 -21.52
CA PRO A 216 2.30 10.57 -20.21
C PRO A 216 1.21 9.50 -20.33
N PRO A 217 1.16 8.50 -19.43
CA PRO A 217 0.09 7.53 -19.45
C PRO A 217 -1.22 8.33 -19.41
N SER A 218 -2.11 8.10 -20.37
CA SER A 218 -3.38 8.83 -20.42
C SER A 218 -4.06 8.63 -19.06
N ALA A 219 -4.52 9.74 -18.47
CA ALA A 219 -5.14 9.72 -17.15
C ALA A 219 -6.22 8.63 -17.10
N ALA A 220 -7.00 8.49 -18.17
CA ALA A 220 -8.00 7.44 -18.38
C ALA A 220 -7.48 6.03 -18.11
N ARG A 221 -6.25 5.67 -18.54
CA ARG A 221 -5.69 4.33 -18.36
C ARG A 221 -5.22 4.08 -16.93
N VAL A 222 -4.79 5.13 -16.23
CA VAL A 222 -4.46 5.05 -14.80
C VAL A 222 -5.75 4.91 -13.98
N TRP A 223 -6.75 5.73 -14.29
CA TRP A 223 -8.10 5.66 -13.72
C TRP A 223 -8.77 4.31 -13.95
N LEU A 224 -8.79 3.77 -15.17
CA LEU A 224 -9.34 2.43 -15.47
C LEU A 224 -8.62 1.33 -14.71
N SER A 225 -7.31 1.45 -14.53
CA SER A 225 -6.53 0.44 -13.84
C SER A 225 -6.69 0.46 -12.32
N ALA A 226 -6.91 1.65 -11.75
CA ALA A 226 -7.20 1.86 -10.34
C ALA A 226 -8.65 1.51 -10.03
N ALA A 227 -9.59 1.92 -10.89
CA ALA A 227 -10.99 1.54 -10.85
C ALA A 227 -11.12 0.01 -10.94
N ALA A 228 -10.42 -0.66 -11.86
CA ALA A 228 -10.45 -2.11 -11.95
C ALA A 228 -9.80 -2.84 -10.75
N THR A 229 -8.88 -2.22 -10.01
CA THR A 229 -8.31 -2.87 -8.81
C THR A 229 -9.20 -2.70 -7.57
N VAL A 230 -10.06 -1.68 -7.58
CA VAL A 230 -11.01 -1.39 -6.50
C VAL A 230 -12.37 -2.02 -6.77
N LEU A 231 -12.89 -1.91 -7.99
CA LEU A 231 -14.20 -2.45 -8.39
C LEU A 231 -14.25 -3.98 -8.41
N LEU A 232 -13.14 -4.67 -8.73
CA LEU A 232 -13.14 -6.13 -8.77
C LEU A 232 -13.35 -6.78 -7.39
N PRO A 233 -12.66 -6.37 -6.31
CA PRO A 233 -12.95 -6.89 -4.97
C PRO A 233 -14.30 -6.41 -4.46
N VAL A 234 -14.73 -5.17 -4.74
CA VAL A 234 -16.07 -4.67 -4.35
C VAL A 234 -17.19 -5.46 -5.04
N ALA A 235 -17.05 -5.74 -6.35
CA ALA A 235 -18.02 -6.53 -7.11
C ALA A 235 -18.02 -8.01 -6.67
N ALA A 236 -16.86 -8.58 -6.34
CA ALA A 236 -16.79 -9.94 -5.78
C ALA A 236 -17.43 -10.02 -4.39
N PHE A 237 -17.40 -8.94 -3.60
CA PHE A 237 -18.03 -8.87 -2.29
C PHE A 237 -19.55 -8.63 -2.34
N GLN A 238 -20.04 -7.91 -3.36
CA GLN A 238 -21.47 -7.66 -3.55
C GLN A 238 -22.28 -8.92 -3.86
N ILE A 239 -21.65 -9.99 -4.35
CA ILE A 239 -22.37 -11.23 -4.70
C ILE A 239 -22.85 -12.00 -3.45
N SER A 240 -22.39 -11.64 -2.24
CA SER A 240 -22.59 -12.49 -1.05
C SER A 240 -23.33 -11.87 0.14
N VAL A 241 -23.78 -10.60 0.10
CA VAL A 241 -24.42 -9.99 1.30
C VAL A 241 -25.52 -8.99 0.92
N ASP A 242 -26.74 -9.21 1.43
CA ASP A 242 -27.94 -8.34 1.30
C ASP A 242 -27.79 -6.94 1.99
N GLY A 243 -26.57 -6.55 2.38
CA GLY A 243 -26.29 -5.31 3.13
C GLY A 243 -25.88 -4.14 2.23
N GLY A 244 -26.84 -3.45 1.61
CA GLY A 244 -26.60 -2.33 0.69
C GLY A 244 -25.75 -1.17 1.23
N LEU A 245 -25.71 -0.94 2.55
CA LEU A 245 -24.88 0.10 3.17
C LEU A 245 -23.39 -0.26 3.20
N LEU A 246 -23.06 -1.56 3.28
CA LEU A 246 -21.68 -2.06 3.30
C LEU A 246 -21.05 -1.94 1.90
N ALA A 247 -21.85 -2.23 0.88
CA ALA A 247 -21.51 -1.97 -0.50
C ALA A 247 -21.27 -0.47 -0.77
N LEU A 248 -22.08 0.42 -0.20
CA LEU A 248 -21.91 1.86 -0.33
C LEU A 248 -20.64 2.36 0.35
N ALA A 249 -20.33 1.86 1.57
CA ALA A 249 -19.12 2.23 2.30
C ALA A 249 -17.84 1.77 1.58
N LEU A 250 -17.81 0.53 1.08
CA LEU A 250 -16.71 0.01 0.27
C LEU A 250 -16.56 0.74 -1.07
N LEU A 251 -17.67 1.18 -1.67
CA LEU A 251 -17.68 1.95 -2.91
C LEU A 251 -17.19 3.39 -2.68
N LEU A 252 -17.60 4.04 -1.58
CA LEU A 252 -17.13 5.37 -1.17
C LEU A 252 -15.65 5.36 -0.80
N GLU A 253 -15.19 4.36 -0.05
CA GLU A 253 -13.78 4.19 0.27
C GLU A 253 -12.95 3.90 -0.98
N GLY A 254 -13.46 3.04 -1.86
CA GLY A 254 -12.90 2.79 -3.16
C GLY A 254 -12.77 4.07 -4.00
N LEU A 255 -13.79 4.92 -4.00
CA LEU A 255 -13.80 6.23 -4.65
C LEU A 255 -12.81 7.21 -4.01
N LEU A 256 -12.61 7.15 -2.69
CA LEU A 256 -11.72 8.03 -1.96
C LEU A 256 -10.24 7.63 -2.16
N LEU A 257 -9.94 6.33 -2.17
CA LEU A 257 -8.65 5.77 -2.59
C LEU A 257 -8.36 6.11 -4.05
N LEU A 258 -9.38 5.99 -4.91
CA LEU A 258 -9.30 6.38 -6.32
C LEU A 258 -9.05 7.90 -6.46
N ALA A 259 -9.68 8.75 -5.63
CA ALA A 259 -9.49 10.20 -5.60
C ALA A 259 -8.07 10.60 -5.11
N VAL A 260 -7.49 9.87 -4.15
CA VAL A 260 -6.12 10.12 -3.67
C VAL A 260 -5.10 9.67 -4.72
N VAL A 261 -5.25 8.47 -5.26
CA VAL A 261 -4.37 7.93 -6.31
C VAL A 261 -4.46 8.80 -7.56
N SER A 262 -5.66 9.22 -7.94
CA SER A 262 -5.87 10.09 -9.08
C SER A 262 -5.46 11.54 -8.84
N GLY A 263 -5.62 12.11 -7.66
CA GLY A 263 -5.18 13.47 -7.34
C GLY A 263 -3.67 13.60 -7.44
N VAL A 264 -2.94 12.57 -7.03
CA VAL A 264 -1.47 12.49 -7.20
C VAL A 264 -1.06 12.35 -8.67
N VAL A 265 -1.86 11.65 -9.47
CA VAL A 265 -1.61 11.46 -10.91
C VAL A 265 -2.04 12.69 -11.73
N ALA A 266 -3.16 13.32 -11.39
CA ALA A 266 -3.77 14.47 -12.04
C ALA A 266 -2.99 15.75 -11.77
N ARG A 267 -2.48 15.98 -10.54
CA ARG A 267 -1.55 17.11 -10.28
C ARG A 267 -0.21 16.94 -10.99
N GLY A 268 0.19 15.70 -11.27
CA GLY A 268 1.33 15.39 -12.14
C GLY A 268 1.07 15.72 -13.61
N ALA A 269 -0.16 15.53 -14.08
CA ALA A 269 -0.58 15.76 -15.47
C ALA A 269 -1.00 17.21 -15.77
N ALA A 270 -1.61 17.92 -14.81
CA ALA A 270 -2.10 19.29 -14.96
C ALA A 270 -0.97 20.34 -15.11
N ARG A 271 0.28 20.00 -14.75
CA ARG A 271 1.45 20.85 -15.06
C ARG A 271 1.97 20.67 -16.49
N THR A 272 1.38 19.76 -17.26
CA THR A 272 1.85 19.38 -18.60
C THR A 272 0.76 19.40 -19.66
N THR A 273 -0.41 19.95 -19.40
CA THR A 273 -1.34 20.33 -20.46
C THR A 273 -0.96 21.73 -20.94
N PRO A 274 -0.15 21.87 -22.01
CA PRO A 274 -0.18 23.09 -22.78
C PRO A 274 -1.61 23.18 -23.32
N LEU A 275 -2.37 24.15 -22.83
CA LEU A 275 -3.58 24.57 -23.52
C LEU A 275 -3.16 24.86 -24.97
N SER A 276 -3.69 24.02 -25.83
CA SER A 276 -3.66 24.09 -27.26
C SER A 276 -4.25 25.41 -27.71
N ASP A 277 -3.40 26.43 -27.79
CA ASP A 277 -3.44 27.44 -28.85
C ASP A 277 -2.08 27.38 -29.57
N GLU A 278 -1.99 26.35 -30.41
CA GLU A 278 -0.82 25.99 -31.20
C GLU A 278 -0.68 26.91 -32.40
N ALA A 279 -0.04 28.07 -32.23
CA ALA A 279 0.86 28.65 -33.26
C ALA A 279 1.63 29.86 -32.72
N GLY A 280 0.97 30.76 -31.97
CA GLY A 280 1.55 32.04 -31.55
C GLY A 280 2.39 31.98 -30.25
N GLY A 281 1.94 31.23 -29.24
CA GLY A 281 2.51 31.29 -27.89
C GLY A 281 3.87 30.60 -27.70
N ARG A 282 4.22 29.62 -28.55
CA ARG A 282 5.47 28.83 -28.41
C ARG A 282 6.73 29.67 -28.60
N ARG A 283 6.68 30.73 -29.42
CA ARG A 283 7.82 31.64 -29.65
C ARG A 283 7.99 32.67 -28.53
N ALA A 284 6.89 33.09 -27.88
CA ALA A 284 6.92 34.08 -26.79
C ALA A 284 7.28 33.46 -25.43
N ALA A 285 6.67 32.31 -25.08
CA ALA A 285 7.00 31.59 -23.84
C ALA A 285 8.45 31.03 -23.86
N GLY A 286 8.95 30.64 -25.04
CA GLY A 286 10.35 30.27 -25.23
C GLY A 286 11.31 31.44 -24.98
N ARG A 287 10.95 32.68 -25.34
CA ARG A 287 11.77 33.88 -25.11
C ARG A 287 11.65 34.43 -23.69
N ALA A 288 10.45 34.44 -23.10
CA ALA A 288 10.25 34.87 -21.71
C ALA A 288 10.93 33.91 -20.71
N ARG A 289 10.87 32.60 -20.97
CA ARG A 289 11.58 31.60 -20.16
C ARG A 289 13.09 31.65 -20.37
N ARG A 290 13.56 31.95 -21.60
CA ARG A 290 15.00 32.23 -21.84
C ARG A 290 15.46 33.50 -21.12
N ARG A 291 14.63 34.55 -21.03
CA ARG A 291 14.98 35.80 -20.33
C ARG A 291 14.94 35.67 -18.79
N LEU A 292 13.98 34.93 -18.24
CA LEU A 292 13.94 34.66 -16.79
C LEU A 292 15.01 33.66 -16.33
N VAL A 293 15.43 32.74 -17.20
CA VAL A 293 16.58 31.86 -16.94
C VAL A 293 17.89 32.62 -17.15
N ALA A 294 18.03 33.46 -18.17
CA ALA A 294 19.25 34.24 -18.39
C ALA A 294 19.49 35.34 -17.32
N GLY A 295 18.43 35.87 -16.68
CA GLY A 295 18.56 37.00 -15.75
C GLY A 295 18.92 36.64 -14.30
N ARG A 296 18.83 35.37 -13.89
CA ARG A 296 19.18 34.91 -12.53
C ARG A 296 19.82 33.52 -12.52
N LEU A 297 20.56 33.18 -13.57
CA LEU A 297 21.51 32.08 -13.46
C LEU A 297 22.60 32.53 -12.49
N SER A 298 22.49 32.03 -11.25
CA SER A 298 23.64 31.79 -10.38
C SER A 298 24.82 31.32 -11.25
N ARG A 299 26.04 31.75 -10.92
CA ARG A 299 27.29 31.57 -11.68
C ARG A 299 27.57 30.13 -12.16
N ASP A 300 26.82 29.13 -11.70
CA ASP A 300 26.96 27.73 -12.09
C ASP A 300 25.74 27.15 -12.84
N PRO A 301 25.77 27.08 -14.18
CA PRO A 301 24.71 26.44 -14.97
C PRO A 301 24.55 24.94 -14.65
N ALA A 302 25.62 24.29 -14.19
CA ALA A 302 25.60 22.90 -13.75
C ALA A 302 24.67 22.69 -12.53
N VAL A 303 24.75 23.59 -11.53
CA VAL A 303 23.92 23.54 -10.32
C VAL A 303 22.45 23.78 -10.66
N ALA A 304 22.16 24.70 -11.59
CA ALA A 304 20.78 24.95 -12.03
C ALA A 304 20.16 23.75 -12.77
N VAL A 305 20.94 23.06 -13.62
CA VAL A 305 20.49 21.85 -14.31
C VAL A 305 20.29 20.69 -13.34
N LEU A 306 21.19 20.52 -12.36
CA LEU A 306 21.05 19.52 -11.29
C LEU A 306 19.83 19.80 -10.41
N ALA A 307 19.63 21.04 -9.97
CA ALA A 307 18.47 21.43 -9.18
C ALA A 307 17.15 21.26 -9.95
N ALA A 308 17.14 21.56 -11.26
CA ALA A 308 15.98 21.34 -12.12
C ALA A 308 15.69 19.85 -12.35
N ALA A 309 16.71 19.01 -12.53
CA ALA A 309 16.58 17.57 -12.61
C ALA A 309 16.07 16.97 -11.28
N GLN A 310 16.58 17.47 -10.15
CA GLN A 310 16.17 17.06 -8.80
C GLN A 310 14.71 17.45 -8.49
N ARG A 311 14.27 18.64 -8.91
CA ARG A 311 12.86 19.07 -8.80
C ARG A 311 11.91 18.27 -9.70
N ARG A 312 12.36 17.78 -10.86
CA ARG A 312 11.56 16.91 -11.74
C ARG A 312 11.44 15.47 -11.23
N GLY A 313 12.43 14.99 -10.47
CA GLY A 313 12.43 13.65 -9.88
C GLY A 313 11.53 13.48 -8.65
N SER A 314 11.23 14.56 -7.92
CA SER A 314 10.61 14.54 -6.59
C SER A 314 9.08 14.71 -6.46
N PRO A 315 8.25 15.00 -7.49
CA PRO A 315 6.82 15.26 -7.25
C PRO A 315 6.06 14.02 -6.77
N ARG A 316 6.58 12.82 -7.04
CA ARG A 316 5.95 11.55 -6.63
C ARG A 316 6.27 11.13 -5.20
N ALA A 317 7.38 11.58 -4.63
CA ALA A 317 7.71 11.32 -3.22
C ALA A 317 6.75 12.12 -2.33
N ALA A 318 6.55 13.40 -2.64
CA ALA A 318 5.59 14.26 -1.94
C ALA A 318 4.17 13.68 -1.96
N GLY A 319 3.72 13.13 -3.10
CA GLY A 319 2.41 12.48 -3.19
C GLY A 319 2.27 11.23 -2.33
N ALA A 320 3.32 10.42 -2.20
CA ALA A 320 3.31 9.25 -1.33
C ALA A 320 3.27 9.64 0.16
N VAL A 321 4.04 10.66 0.54
CA VAL A 321 4.03 11.21 1.91
C VAL A 321 2.67 11.79 2.25
N ALA A 322 2.08 12.59 1.34
CA ALA A 322 0.76 13.16 1.52
C ALA A 322 -0.32 12.06 1.66
N GLY A 323 -0.23 10.99 0.86
CA GLY A 323 -1.15 9.86 0.97
C GLY A 323 -1.07 9.16 2.33
N VAL A 324 0.13 8.97 2.89
CA VAL A 324 0.24 8.39 4.23
C VAL A 324 -0.21 9.37 5.31
N LEU A 325 0.22 10.63 5.26
CA LEU A 325 -0.23 11.64 6.22
C LEU A 325 -1.76 11.74 6.24
N PHE A 326 -2.41 11.58 5.08
CA PHE A 326 -3.86 11.48 4.98
C PHE A 326 -4.42 10.26 5.70
N VAL A 327 -3.87 9.05 5.48
CA VAL A 327 -4.30 7.82 6.17
C VAL A 327 -4.08 7.92 7.68
N CYS A 328 -2.92 8.44 8.12
CA CYS A 328 -2.63 8.65 9.54
C CYS A 328 -3.60 9.68 10.15
N GLY A 329 -3.82 10.80 9.46
CA GLY A 329 -4.77 11.82 9.89
C GLY A 329 -6.21 11.30 9.97
N LEU A 330 -6.62 10.43 9.04
CA LEU A 330 -7.93 9.78 9.08
C LEU A 330 -8.05 8.83 10.27
N SER A 331 -7.02 8.02 10.55
CA SER A 331 -6.97 7.15 11.74
C SER A 331 -7.07 7.96 13.03
N PHE A 332 -6.22 8.98 13.19
CA PHE A 332 -6.23 9.85 14.36
C PHE A 332 -7.53 10.67 14.48
N GLY A 333 -8.16 11.03 13.35
CA GLY A 333 -9.45 11.70 13.34
C GLY A 333 -10.56 10.82 13.91
N VAL A 334 -10.62 9.55 13.51
CA VAL A 334 -11.58 8.58 14.05
C VAL A 334 -11.34 8.35 15.55
N GLU A 335 -10.09 8.21 15.98
CA GLU A 335 -9.73 8.11 17.40
C GLU A 335 -10.12 9.36 18.19
N ALA A 336 -9.85 10.55 17.65
CA ALA A 336 -10.19 11.81 18.31
C ALA A 336 -11.70 11.97 18.50
N VAL A 337 -12.50 11.57 17.51
CA VAL A 337 -13.97 11.56 17.62
C VAL A 337 -14.45 10.57 18.69
N LEU A 338 -13.88 9.35 18.71
CA LEU A 338 -14.23 8.35 19.72
C LEU A 338 -13.84 8.79 21.14
N VAL A 339 -12.66 9.39 21.30
CA VAL A 339 -12.21 9.92 22.60
C VAL A 339 -13.07 11.09 23.02
N ALA A 340 -13.44 11.99 22.10
CA ALA A 340 -14.34 13.10 22.40
C ALA A 340 -15.71 12.60 22.87
N ASP A 341 -16.28 11.59 22.20
CA ASP A 341 -17.57 10.98 22.54
C ASP A 341 -17.55 10.31 23.94
N VAL A 342 -16.45 9.64 24.27
CA VAL A 342 -16.22 9.03 25.61
C VAL A 342 -16.03 10.09 26.70
N LEU A 343 -15.42 11.23 26.38
CA LEU A 343 -15.13 12.28 27.35
C LEU A 343 -16.29 13.24 27.55
N THR A 344 -17.25 13.33 26.62
CA THR A 344 -18.50 14.05 26.84
C THR A 344 -19.35 13.30 27.86
N PRO A 345 -19.53 13.84 29.08
CA PRO A 345 -20.19 13.15 30.19
C PRO A 345 -21.73 13.17 30.04
N ASP A 346 -22.24 13.12 28.81
CA ASP A 346 -23.67 13.19 28.55
C ASP A 346 -24.37 11.93 29.13
N GLU A 347 -25.51 12.21 29.74
CA GLU A 347 -26.10 11.46 30.84
C GLU A 347 -26.39 9.98 30.50
N GLY A 348 -25.74 9.06 31.22
CA GLY A 348 -26.21 7.66 31.33
C GLY A 348 -25.36 6.58 30.66
N MET A 349 -24.23 6.89 30.03
CA MET A 349 -23.27 5.84 29.63
C MET A 349 -22.56 5.26 30.86
N GLY A 350 -23.18 4.24 31.46
CA GLY A 350 -22.65 3.52 32.61
C GLY A 350 -21.21 3.02 32.37
N GLN A 351 -20.42 2.98 33.44
CA GLN A 351 -19.02 2.51 33.46
C GLN A 351 -18.80 1.13 32.80
N SER A 352 -19.86 0.34 32.61
CA SER A 352 -19.85 -0.98 31.98
C SER A 352 -19.40 -0.97 30.50
N ASN A 353 -19.40 0.17 29.81
CA ASN A 353 -19.03 0.23 28.38
C ASN A 353 -17.60 0.72 28.10
N LEU A 354 -16.82 1.08 29.13
CA LEU A 354 -15.50 1.71 28.93
C LEU A 354 -14.52 0.80 28.18
N PHE A 355 -14.57 -0.51 28.41
CA PHE A 355 -13.76 -1.51 27.70
C PHE A 355 -14.05 -1.56 26.18
N PHE A 356 -15.29 -1.32 25.78
CA PHE A 356 -15.69 -1.35 24.37
C PHE A 356 -15.06 -0.19 23.60
N TYR A 357 -15.16 1.02 24.13
CA TYR A 357 -14.59 2.22 23.50
C TYR A 357 -13.06 2.23 23.53
N VAL A 358 -12.47 1.87 24.67
CA VAL A 358 -11.00 1.80 24.80
C VAL A 358 -10.42 0.72 23.88
N GLY A 359 -11.07 -0.43 23.74
CA GLY A 359 -10.63 -1.50 22.84
C GLY A 359 -10.64 -1.08 21.37
N GLY A 360 -11.72 -0.41 20.93
CA GLY A 360 -11.81 0.14 19.57
C GLY A 360 -10.76 1.22 19.30
N ALA A 361 -10.57 2.15 20.22
CA ALA A 361 -9.57 3.21 20.12
C ALA A 361 -8.14 2.65 20.10
N LEU A 362 -7.83 1.65 20.93
CA LEU A 362 -6.51 1.02 20.97
C LEU A 362 -6.22 0.27 19.66
N LEU A 363 -7.20 -0.42 19.08
CA LEU A 363 -7.06 -1.09 17.79
C LEU A 363 -6.79 -0.07 16.67
N ALA A 364 -7.57 1.02 16.61
CA ALA A 364 -7.34 2.11 15.67
C ALA A 364 -5.95 2.71 15.83
N GLY A 365 -5.51 2.94 17.08
CA GLY A 365 -4.19 3.46 17.41
C GLY A 365 -3.05 2.57 16.92
N ILE A 366 -3.15 1.26 17.14
CA ILE A 366 -2.16 0.29 16.64
C ILE A 366 -2.10 0.31 15.11
N ILE A 367 -3.25 0.37 14.43
CA ILE A 367 -3.34 0.47 12.97
C ILE A 367 -2.69 1.76 12.48
N GLY A 368 -3.00 2.90 13.10
CA GLY A 368 -2.44 4.21 12.80
C GLY A 368 -0.92 4.25 12.99
N ILE A 369 -0.41 3.75 14.12
CA ILE A 369 1.03 3.64 14.41
C ILE A 369 1.71 2.74 13.38
N THR A 370 1.12 1.58 13.06
CA THR A 370 1.68 0.67 12.06
C THR A 370 1.77 1.33 10.69
N ALA A 371 0.71 2.03 10.27
CA ALA A 371 0.69 2.78 9.01
C ALA A 371 1.76 3.88 8.99
N ALA A 372 1.93 4.62 10.10
CA ALA A 372 2.95 5.65 10.25
C ALA A 372 4.37 5.08 10.16
N VAL A 373 4.66 3.97 10.86
CA VAL A 373 5.96 3.29 10.82
C VAL A 373 6.27 2.81 9.39
N VAL A 374 5.31 2.16 8.74
CA VAL A 374 5.46 1.68 7.35
C VAL A 374 5.80 2.85 6.42
N ALA A 375 5.20 4.01 6.63
CA ALA A 375 5.46 5.18 5.82
C ALA A 375 6.78 5.88 6.11
N LEU A 376 7.22 5.93 7.37
CA LEU A 376 8.54 6.40 7.74
C LEU A 376 9.62 5.53 7.08
N LEU A 377 9.42 4.20 7.08
CA LEU A 377 10.31 3.27 6.38
C LEU A 377 10.32 3.52 4.87
N ALA A 378 9.14 3.77 4.29
CA ALA A 378 9.01 4.09 2.89
C ALA A 378 9.78 5.40 2.55
N LEU A 379 9.56 6.45 3.34
CA LEU A 379 10.28 7.72 3.27
C LEU A 379 11.80 7.55 3.38
N ALA A 380 12.26 6.79 4.37
CA ALA A 380 13.67 6.51 4.58
C ALA A 380 14.29 5.79 3.38
N LEU A 381 13.60 4.80 2.81
CA LEU A 381 14.02 4.13 1.57
C LEU A 381 14.12 5.11 0.40
N SER A 382 13.14 6.01 0.25
CA SER A 382 13.14 7.03 -0.79
C SER A 382 14.30 8.02 -0.63
N LEU A 383 14.57 8.47 0.59
CA LEU A 383 15.68 9.39 0.89
C LEU A 383 17.04 8.74 0.66
N THR A 384 17.19 7.48 1.04
CA THR A 384 18.43 6.72 0.84
C THR A 384 18.79 6.61 -0.64
N ASP A 385 17.79 6.31 -1.48
CA ASP A 385 17.96 6.26 -2.94
C ASP A 385 18.37 7.63 -3.51
N HIS A 386 17.80 8.71 -2.99
CA HIS A 386 18.16 10.07 -3.40
C HIS A 386 19.60 10.43 -3.02
N LEU A 387 20.05 10.11 -1.81
CA LEU A 387 21.42 10.37 -1.36
C LEU A 387 22.44 9.57 -2.17
N LEU A 388 22.15 8.31 -2.47
CA LEU A 388 23.01 7.48 -3.32
C LEU A 388 23.08 7.99 -4.77
N GLY A 389 21.97 8.51 -5.29
CA GLY A 389 21.94 9.18 -6.58
C GLY A 389 22.77 10.45 -6.60
N ALA A 390 22.62 11.30 -5.58
CA ALA A 390 23.33 12.56 -5.45
C ALA A 390 24.85 12.38 -5.32
N ARG A 391 25.32 11.43 -4.50
CA ARG A 391 26.77 11.16 -4.34
C ARG A 391 27.46 10.87 -5.67
N ARG A 392 26.80 10.14 -6.58
CA ARG A 392 27.36 9.83 -7.90
C ARG A 392 27.38 11.04 -8.82
N ALA A 393 26.34 11.86 -8.79
CA ALA A 393 26.30 13.10 -9.56
C ALA A 393 27.37 14.10 -9.10
N VAL A 394 27.58 14.20 -7.78
CA VAL A 394 28.65 15.01 -7.18
C VAL A 394 30.03 14.45 -7.54
N ALA A 395 30.23 13.13 -7.46
CA ALA A 395 31.49 12.52 -7.89
C ALA A 395 31.78 12.74 -9.38
N SER A 396 30.77 12.68 -10.25
CA SER A 396 30.96 12.93 -11.69
C SER A 396 31.21 14.40 -12.01
N THR A 397 30.63 15.33 -11.25
CA THR A 397 30.89 16.76 -11.43
C THR A 397 32.26 17.13 -10.90
N ALA A 398 32.62 16.67 -9.71
CA ALA A 398 33.97 16.84 -9.16
C ALA A 398 35.08 16.26 -10.05
N ALA A 399 34.81 15.18 -10.79
CA ALA A 399 35.75 14.60 -11.75
C ALA A 399 35.89 15.42 -13.05
N LEU A 400 34.95 16.31 -13.35
CA LEU A 400 34.95 17.15 -14.55
C LEU A 400 35.53 18.55 -14.32
N GLY A 401 35.91 18.87 -13.08
CA GLY A 401 36.38 20.20 -12.65
C GLY A 401 35.22 21.12 -12.31
#